data_AF-A0A7Y1IMD5-F1
#
_entry.id   AF-A0A7Y1IMD5-F1
#
_cell.length_a   1.000
_cell.length_b   1.000
_cell.length_c   1.000
_cell.angle_alpha   90.00
_cell.angle_beta   90.00
_cell.angle_gamma   90.00
#
_symmetry.space_group_name_H-M   'P 1'
#
loop_
_entity.id
_entity.type
_entity.pdbx_description
1 polymer ?
#
loop_
_entity_poly.entity_id
_entity_poly.type
_entity_poly.pdbx_seq_one_letter_code
_entity_poly.pdbx_strand_id
1 'polypeptide(L)' 'MQVLYADNSLDSDASGAGFSMVFADWRFKLQVSDPLSVCLCVESRGDSQFMQVKTAELLANICGTEERP' A
#
# COMPACT_ATOMS: atom_id res chain seq x y z
N MET A 1 3.19 -13.31 -10.97
CA MET A 1 3.19 -12.04 -10.23
C MET A 1 1.79 -11.48 -10.33
N GLN A 2 0.98 -11.64 -9.28
CA GLN A 2 -0.44 -11.28 -9.29
C GLN A 2 -0.57 -9.78 -9.06
N VAL A 3 -1.21 -9.05 -9.97
CA VAL A 3 -1.34 -7.59 -9.89
C VAL A 3 -2.56 -7.25 -9.03
N LEU A 4 -2.42 -7.33 -7.71
CA LEU A 4 -3.53 -7.32 -6.74
C LEU A 4 -4.43 -6.07 -6.79
N TYR A 5 -3.91 -4.95 -7.32
CA TYR A 5 -4.58 -3.65 -7.18
C TYR A 5 -4.75 -2.85 -8.48
N ALA A 6 -4.13 -3.26 -9.60
CA ALA A 6 -4.15 -2.44 -10.82
C ALA A 6 -5.55 -2.29 -11.42
N ASP A 7 -6.39 -3.32 -11.35
CA ASP A 7 -7.74 -3.28 -11.94
C ASP A 7 -8.70 -2.31 -11.23
N ASN A 8 -8.45 -2.00 -9.96
CA ASN A 8 -9.30 -1.12 -9.16
C ASN A 8 -8.66 0.25 -8.89
N SER A 9 -7.43 0.46 -9.37
CA SER A 9 -6.69 1.71 -9.17
C SER A 9 -7.22 2.79 -10.10
N LEU A 10 -7.55 3.95 -9.54
CA LEU A 10 -7.90 5.15 -10.30
C LEU A 10 -6.65 5.88 -10.80
N ASP A 11 -5.58 5.83 -10.03
CA ASP A 11 -4.29 6.42 -10.37
C ASP A 11 -3.17 5.70 -9.63
N SER A 12 -1.99 5.62 -10.24
CA SER A 12 -0.80 5.03 -9.63
C SER A 12 0.43 5.82 -10.05
N ASP A 13 1.26 6.18 -9.09
CA ASP A 13 2.54 6.84 -9.33
C ASP A 13 3.66 6.03 -8.69
N ALA A 14 4.68 5.73 -9.48
CA ALA A 14 5.91 5.04 -9.05
C ALA A 14 7.15 5.93 -9.24
N SER A 15 6.95 7.26 -9.32
CA SER A 15 8.02 8.20 -9.58
C SER A 15 8.81 8.54 -8.31
N GLY A 16 10.13 8.70 -8.44
CA GLY A 16 10.98 9.13 -7.33
C GLY A 16 11.30 8.01 -6.32
N ALA A 17 11.25 8.34 -5.01
CA ALA A 17 11.65 7.45 -3.90
C ALA A 17 10.47 6.65 -3.28
N GLY A 18 9.34 6.56 -3.98
CA GLY A 18 8.14 5.91 -3.44
C GLY A 18 7.18 5.42 -4.50
N PHE A 19 6.11 4.82 -4.02
CA PHE A 19 5.04 4.21 -4.78
C PHE A 19 3.71 4.56 -4.13
N SER A 20 2.76 5.08 -4.89
CA SER A 20 1.41 5.40 -4.41
C SER A 20 0.34 4.88 -5.33
N MET A 21 -0.78 4.44 -4.75
CA MET A 21 -1.98 4.06 -5.48
C MET A 21 -3.22 4.72 -4.88
N VAL A 22 -4.11 5.18 -5.74
CA VAL A 22 -5.36 5.85 -5.41
C VAL A 22 -6.52 5.00 -5.88
N PHE A 23 -7.49 4.77 -4.99
CA PHE A 23 -8.74 4.07 -5.26
C PHE A 23 -9.92 5.02 -4.99
N ALA A 24 -11.14 4.58 -5.26
CA ALA A 24 -12.34 5.38 -5.04
C ALA A 24 -12.46 5.87 -3.58
N ASP A 25 -12.29 4.96 -2.62
CA ASP A 25 -12.59 5.20 -1.21
C ASP A 25 -11.36 5.38 -0.32
N TRP A 26 -10.16 5.10 -0.85
CA TRP A 26 -8.92 5.13 -0.10
C TRP A 26 -7.69 5.27 -1.00
N ARG A 27 -6.54 5.52 -0.39
CA ARG A 27 -5.24 5.52 -1.07
C ARG A 27 -4.16 5.02 -0.12
N PHE A 28 -3.04 4.63 -0.69
CA PHE A 28 -1.83 4.41 0.11
C PHE A 28 -0.57 4.90 -0.60
N LYS A 29 0.47 5.15 0.19
CA LYS A 29 1.82 5.48 -0.27
C LYS A 29 2.85 4.68 0.50
N LEU A 30 3.74 4.02 -0.21
CA LEU A 30 4.95 3.39 0.31
C LEU A 30 6.15 4.25 -0.10
N GLN A 31 6.98 4.65 0.84
CA GLN A 31 8.14 5.50 0.55
C GLN A 31 9.32 5.13 1.43
N VAL A 32 10.52 5.12 0.85
CA VAL A 32 11.76 5.01 1.63
C VAL A 32 11.93 6.32 2.40
N SER A 33 11.87 6.24 3.73
CA SER A 33 11.96 7.42 4.61
C SER A 33 13.40 7.73 4.96
N ASP A 34 14.20 6.69 5.17
CA ASP A 34 15.65 6.75 5.38
C ASP A 34 16.29 5.43 4.90
N PRO A 35 17.62 5.30 4.87
CA PRO A 35 18.30 4.10 4.33
C PRO A 35 17.91 2.78 5.02
N LEU A 36 17.31 2.82 6.21
CA LEU A 36 16.95 1.67 7.02
C LEU A 36 15.44 1.53 7.22
N SER A 37 14.62 2.46 6.73
CA SER A 37 13.18 2.44 6.99
C SER A 37 12.33 2.80 5.77
N VAL A 38 11.18 2.14 5.71
CA VAL A 38 10.12 2.39 4.74
C VAL A 38 8.86 2.80 5.51
N CYS A 39 8.21 3.88 5.09
CA CYS A 39 6.92 4.29 5.62
C CYS A 39 5.79 3.84 4.71
N LEU A 40 4.76 3.28 5.33
CA LEU A 40 3.46 3.01 4.71
C LEU A 40 2.43 4.00 5.27
N CYS A 41 1.91 4.88 4.42
CA CYS A 41 0.79 5.76 4.73
C CYS A 41 -0.48 5.22 4.07
N VAL A 42 -1.54 5.05 4.85
CA VAL A 42 -2.86 4.61 4.35
C VAL A 42 -3.89 5.65 4.76
N GLU A 43 -4.71 6.09 3.82
CA GLU A 43 -5.73 7.12 4.03
C GLU A 43 -7.07 6.64 3.48
N SER A 44 -8.14 6.92 4.22
CA SER A 44 -9.53 6.68 3.81
C SER A 44 -10.34 7.98 3.87
N ARG A 45 -11.59 7.95 3.37
CA ARG A 45 -12.53 9.09 3.46
C ARG A 45 -13.20 9.22 4.85
N GLY A 46 -12.42 9.09 5.92
CA GLY A 46 -12.89 9.18 7.31
C GLY A 46 -13.37 7.86 7.92
N ASP A 47 -13.28 6.75 7.18
CA ASP A 47 -13.58 5.41 7.69
C ASP A 47 -12.32 4.79 8.32
N SER A 48 -12.21 4.91 9.64
CA SER A 48 -11.05 4.43 10.40
C SER A 48 -10.96 2.90 10.45
N GLN A 49 -12.10 2.20 10.50
CA GLN A 49 -12.12 0.74 10.51
C GLN A 49 -11.64 0.20 9.16
N PHE A 50 -12.13 0.76 8.06
CA PHE A 50 -11.70 0.39 6.72
C PHE A 50 -10.21 0.67 6.50
N MET A 51 -9.71 1.82 6.97
CA MET A 51 -8.29 2.17 6.91
C MET A 51 -7.42 1.13 7.66
N GLN A 52 -7.84 0.69 8.85
CA GLN A 52 -7.12 -0.32 9.62
C GLN A 52 -7.11 -1.69 8.92
N VAL A 53 -8.24 -2.11 8.35
CA VAL A 53 -8.34 -3.35 7.56
C VAL A 53 -7.38 -3.31 6.37
N LYS A 54 -7.36 -2.22 5.60
CA LYS A 54 -6.45 -2.07 4.47
C LYS A 54 -4.98 -1.97 4.87
N THR A 55 -4.70 -1.35 6.01
CA THR A 55 -3.34 -1.31 6.57
C THR A 55 -2.86 -2.72 6.90
N ALA A 56 -3.69 -3.52 7.58
CA ALA A 56 -3.35 -4.90 7.92
C ALA A 56 -3.14 -5.78 6.68
N GLU A 57 -4.01 -5.64 5.67
CA GLU A 57 -3.90 -6.32 4.38
C GLU A 57 -2.56 -6.00 3.68
N LEU A 58 -2.20 -4.72 3.59
CA LEU A 58 -0.95 -4.27 2.96
C LEU A 58 0.28 -4.76 3.73
N LEU A 59 0.28 -4.69 5.06
CA LEU A 59 1.39 -5.17 5.89
C LEU A 59 1.60 -6.68 5.74
N ALA A 60 0.51 -7.47 5.70
CA ALA A 60 0.59 -8.91 5.47
C ALA A 60 1.22 -9.24 4.11
N ASN A 61 0.91 -8.45 3.07
CA ASN A 61 1.48 -8.61 1.74
C ASN A 61 2.97 -8.18 1.66
N ILE A 62 3.38 -7.16 2.44
CA ILE A 62 4.76 -6.66 2.47
C ILE A 62 5.69 -7.56 3.30
N CYS A 63 5.20 -8.10 4.42
CA CYS A 63 6.00 -8.93 5.33
C CYS A 63 6.44 -10.27 4.71
N GLY A 64 5.90 -10.60 3.53
CA GLY A 64 6.17 -11.84 2.81
C GLY A 64 5.31 -12.97 3.34
N THR A 65 4.52 -13.57 2.46
CA THR A 65 4.16 -14.97 2.60
C THR A 65 5.45 -15.78 2.54
N GLU A 66 5.91 -16.27 3.69
CA GLU A 66 6.97 -17.26 3.76
C GLU A 66 6.50 -18.56 3.08
N GLU A 67 6.65 -18.63 1.76
CA GLU A 67 6.81 -19.88 1.03
C GLU A 67 8.20 -19.82 0.38
N ARG A 68 9.23 -19.99 1.22
CA ARG A 68 10.61 -20.18 0.79
C ARG A 68 10.85 -21.68 0.57
N PRO A 69 11.02 -22.19 -0.67
CA PRO A 69 11.68 -23.47 -0.88
C PRO A 69 13.19 -23.37 -0.56
#